data_AF-A0AAD7AJ30-F1
#
_entry.id   AF-A0AAD7AJ30-F1
#
_cell.length_a   1.000
_cell.length_b   1.000
_cell.length_c   1.000
_cell.angle_alpha   90.00
_cell.angle_beta   90.00
_cell.angle_gamma   90.00
#
_symmetry.space_group_name_H-M   'P 1'
#
loop_
_entity.id
_entity.type
_entity.pdbx_description
1 polymer ?
#
loop_
_entity_poly.entity_id
_entity_poly.type
_entity_poly.pdbx_seq_one_letter_code
_entity_poly.pdbx_strand_id
1 'polypeptide(L)'
;QTFFPAAVPLAVRMPTFNCWLNTSNGSNPMATWPTVWNDVHSVLGPCADGRQTLGWAGSIKVNGLTYHWLGQPGGGNASIWLVTEVTPTRTILIAQAGPMLLNITFLSPVEVCRLWPWGILCRG
;
A
#
# COMPACT_ATOMS: atom_id res chain seq x y z
N GLN A 1 -10.46 15.28 -9.53
CA GLN A 1 -9.14 15.04 -10.16
C GLN A 1 -8.48 13.90 -9.41
N THR A 2 -8.12 12.82 -10.08
CA THR A 2 -7.40 11.72 -9.44
C THR A 2 -5.98 12.15 -9.10
N PHE A 3 -5.55 11.92 -7.86
CA PHE A 3 -4.23 12.27 -7.37
C PHE A 3 -3.30 11.04 -7.43
N PHE A 4 -2.19 11.16 -8.15
CA PHE A 4 -1.17 10.12 -8.25
C PHE A 4 0.15 10.63 -7.68
N PRO A 5 0.40 10.46 -6.37
CA PRO A 5 1.69 10.82 -5.77
C PRO A 5 2.79 9.87 -6.27
N ALA A 6 4.06 10.19 -6.01
CA ALA A 6 5.19 9.29 -6.30
C ALA A 6 5.26 8.08 -5.33
N ALA A 7 4.62 8.19 -4.16
CA ALA A 7 4.45 7.11 -3.21
C ALA A 7 3.12 7.27 -2.47
N VAL A 8 2.37 6.17 -2.30
CA VAL A 8 1.09 6.14 -1.60
C VAL A 8 1.27 5.47 -0.23
N PRO A 9 0.89 6.11 0.88
CA PRO A 9 0.91 5.46 2.19
C PRO A 9 -0.24 4.45 2.29
N LEU A 10 0.07 3.17 2.48
CA LEU A 10 -0.93 2.13 2.73
C LEU A 10 -1.24 2.03 4.23
N ALA A 11 -0.20 1.99 5.07
CA ALA A 11 -0.36 2.03 6.52
C ALA A 11 0.83 2.74 7.14
N VAL A 12 0.63 3.81 7.90
CA VAL A 12 1.70 4.52 8.60
C VAL A 12 1.24 4.78 10.03
N ARG A 13 1.97 4.24 11.01
CA ARG A 13 1.66 4.42 12.44
C ARG A 13 2.86 4.90 13.23
N MET A 14 4.01 4.28 13.02
CA MET A 14 5.22 4.45 13.81
C MET A 14 6.44 4.33 12.89
N PRO A 15 7.65 4.78 13.31
CA PRO A 15 8.86 4.65 12.50
C PRO A 15 9.12 3.21 12.02
N THR A 16 8.77 2.22 12.84
CA THR A 16 8.95 0.79 12.58
C THR A 16 7.72 0.11 11.93
N PHE A 17 6.57 0.80 11.88
CA PHE A 17 5.36 0.29 11.25
C PHE A 17 4.87 1.31 10.22
N ASN A 18 5.45 1.18 9.03
CA ASN A 18 5.11 1.98 7.87
C ASN A 18 5.08 1.06 6.62
N CYS A 19 4.17 1.35 5.69
CA CYS A 19 3.92 0.55 4.50
C CYS A 19 3.53 1.51 3.38
N TRP A 20 4.31 1.50 2.31
CA TRP A 20 4.26 2.45 1.22
C TRP A 20 4.21 1.71 -0.11
N LEU A 21 3.38 2.21 -1.01
CA LEU A 21 3.32 1.73 -2.39
C LEU A 21 4.08 2.70 -3.28
N ASN A 22 5.10 2.19 -3.98
CA ASN A 22 5.84 2.99 -4.93
C ASN A 22 5.08 3.09 -6.25
N THR A 23 4.88 4.32 -6.72
CA THR A 23 4.09 4.65 -7.92
C THR A 23 4.92 5.52 -8.87
N SER A 24 6.25 5.40 -8.80
CA SER A 24 7.18 6.10 -9.67
C SER A 24 6.93 5.80 -11.15
N ASN A 25 7.31 6.76 -11.99
CA ASN A 25 6.95 6.80 -13.39
C ASN A 25 7.48 5.55 -14.14
N GLY A 26 6.58 4.71 -14.63
CA GLY A 26 6.89 3.48 -15.37
C GLY A 26 6.62 2.16 -14.63
N SER A 27 6.38 2.18 -13.31
CA SER A 27 5.96 0.97 -12.59
C SER A 27 4.44 0.82 -12.57
N ASN A 28 3.92 -0.39 -12.75
CA ASN A 28 2.51 -0.67 -12.48
C ASN A 28 2.34 -0.87 -10.96
N PRO A 29 1.69 0.04 -10.24
CA PRO A 29 1.60 -0.03 -8.78
C PRO A 29 0.74 -1.20 -8.32
N MET A 30 -0.17 -1.70 -9.15
CA MET A 30 -0.95 -2.90 -8.84
C MET A 30 -0.11 -4.18 -8.90
N ALA A 31 1.04 -4.15 -9.56
CA ALA A 31 2.00 -5.24 -9.69
C ALA A 31 3.32 -4.95 -8.95
N THR A 32 3.34 -3.95 -8.06
CA THR A 32 4.53 -3.56 -7.32
C THR A 32 4.42 -4.02 -5.86
N TRP A 33 5.52 -4.49 -5.30
CA TRP A 33 5.60 -4.82 -3.89
C TRP A 33 5.54 -3.56 -3.01
N PRO A 34 4.71 -3.55 -1.96
CA PRO A 34 4.78 -2.48 -0.97
C PRO A 34 6.05 -2.61 -0.14
N THR A 35 6.62 -1.47 0.22
CA THR A 35 7.90 -1.35 0.89
C THR A 35 7.76 -0.51 2.15
N VAL A 36 8.70 -0.65 3.06
CA VAL A 36 8.94 0.33 4.11
C VAL A 36 9.59 1.60 3.54
N TRP A 37 9.41 2.74 4.21
CA TRP A 37 9.92 4.05 3.79
C TRP A 37 11.43 4.12 3.94
N ASN A 38 12.14 4.49 2.87
CA ASN A 38 13.57 4.77 2.87
C ASN A 38 14.51 3.63 3.32
N ASP A 39 14.02 2.41 3.52
CA ASP A 39 14.87 1.28 3.88
C ASP A 39 15.46 0.61 2.63
N VAL A 40 16.69 0.99 2.29
CA VAL A 40 17.52 0.35 1.27
C VAL A 40 18.31 -0.79 1.91
N HIS A 41 17.65 -1.89 2.26
CA HIS A 41 18.32 -3.07 2.82
C HIS A 41 17.97 -4.31 2.00
N SER A 42 18.84 -4.66 1.06
CA SER A 42 18.73 -5.78 0.11
C SER A 42 18.94 -7.17 0.72
N VAL A 43 18.69 -7.36 2.02
CA VAL A 43 19.08 -8.59 2.75
C VAL A 43 18.29 -9.83 2.28
N LEU A 44 17.16 -9.67 1.58
CA LEU A 44 16.38 -10.79 1.00
C LEU A 44 16.14 -10.69 -0.53
N GLY A 45 17.01 -9.97 -1.24
CA GLY A 45 16.93 -9.82 -2.70
C GLY A 45 16.18 -8.56 -3.13
N PRO A 46 16.53 -7.96 -4.28
CA PRO A 46 15.98 -6.68 -4.71
C PRO A 46 14.54 -6.86 -5.23
N CYS A 47 13.58 -6.15 -4.66
CA CYS A 47 12.57 -5.53 -5.54
C CYS A 47 13.33 -4.58 -6.48
N ALA A 48 12.85 -4.38 -7.71
CA ALA A 48 13.60 -3.67 -8.76
C ALA A 48 14.11 -2.27 -8.37
N ASP A 49 13.62 -1.70 -7.27
CA ASP A 49 13.96 -0.41 -6.68
C ASP A 49 14.84 -0.46 -5.41
N GLY A 50 15.35 -1.64 -5.00
CA GLY A 50 16.38 -1.78 -3.95
C GLY A 50 15.89 -1.64 -2.50
N ARG A 51 14.58 -1.68 -2.26
CA ARG A 51 13.94 -1.44 -0.96
C ARG A 51 13.61 -2.75 -0.21
N GLN A 52 13.34 -2.65 1.09
CA GLN A 52 12.78 -3.76 1.89
C GLN A 52 11.31 -3.99 1.50
N THR A 53 11.02 -5.16 0.92
CA THR A 53 9.67 -5.59 0.55
C THR A 53 8.93 -6.16 1.74
N LEU A 54 7.70 -5.69 2.00
CA LEU A 54 6.83 -6.20 3.07
C LEU A 54 6.12 -7.51 2.72
N GLY A 55 6.14 -7.91 1.45
CA GLY A 55 5.53 -9.15 0.97
C GLY A 55 4.00 -9.16 1.00
N TRP A 56 3.34 -8.02 1.16
CA TRP A 56 1.88 -7.96 1.10
C TRP A 56 1.43 -8.14 -0.34
N ALA A 57 0.62 -9.16 -0.57
CA ALA A 57 0.03 -9.47 -1.87
C ALA A 57 -1.48 -9.48 -1.77
N GLY A 58 -2.13 -8.91 -2.77
CA GLY A 58 -3.57 -8.87 -2.91
C GLY A 58 -3.96 -9.47 -4.25
N SER A 59 -4.72 -10.57 -4.23
CA SER A 59 -5.25 -11.20 -5.45
C SER A 59 -6.73 -11.49 -5.31
N ILE A 60 -7.42 -11.51 -6.45
CA ILE A 60 -8.83 -11.85 -6.56
C ILE A 60 -9.03 -12.69 -7.81
N LYS A 61 -9.89 -13.70 -7.75
CA LYS A 61 -10.28 -14.50 -8.91
C LYS A 61 -11.64 -14.04 -9.42
N VAL A 62 -11.70 -13.61 -10.66
CA VAL A 62 -12.94 -13.17 -11.34
C VAL A 62 -13.13 -14.04 -12.56
N ASN A 63 -14.25 -14.76 -12.64
CA ASN A 63 -14.60 -15.64 -13.78
C ASN A 63 -13.48 -16.62 -14.17
N GLY A 64 -12.79 -17.20 -13.18
CA GLY A 64 -11.70 -18.16 -13.42
C GLY A 64 -10.33 -17.54 -13.71
N LEU A 65 -10.26 -16.23 -13.97
CA LEU A 65 -9.01 -15.48 -14.15
C LEU A 65 -8.55 -14.88 -12.81
N THR A 66 -7.28 -15.07 -12.47
CA THR A 66 -6.67 -14.47 -11.29
C THR A 66 -6.15 -13.07 -11.64
N TYR A 67 -6.59 -12.07 -10.89
CA TYR A 67 -6.09 -10.70 -10.95
C TYR A 67 -5.36 -10.36 -9.65
N HIS A 68 -4.34 -9.52 -9.72
CA HIS A 68 -3.65 -8.98 -8.55
C HIS A 68 -3.78 -7.45 -8.51
N TRP A 69 -3.91 -6.92 -7.30
CA TRP A 69 -4.08 -5.50 -7.01
C TRP A 69 -3.05 -4.97 -6.01
N LEU A 70 -2.19 -5.85 -5.48
CA LEU A 70 -1.05 -5.47 -4.66
C LEU A 70 0.02 -6.54 -4.77
N GLY A 71 1.28 -6.13 -4.86
CA GLY A 71 2.41 -7.04 -4.94
C GLY A 71 2.52 -7.78 -6.28
N GLN A 72 3.50 -8.68 -6.36
CA GLN A 72 3.75 -9.50 -7.54
C GLN A 72 3.84 -10.99 -7.14
N PRO A 73 2.74 -11.60 -6.63
CA PRO A 73 2.75 -12.96 -6.06
C PRO A 73 3.05 -14.11 -7.04
N GLY A 74 3.45 -13.83 -8.28
CA GLY A 74 3.69 -14.83 -9.32
C GLY A 74 2.39 -15.32 -9.97
N GLY A 75 2.23 -15.02 -11.26
CA GLY A 75 1.03 -15.39 -12.02
C GLY A 75 -0.17 -14.45 -11.83
N GLY A 76 -1.13 -14.53 -12.76
CA GLY A 76 -2.31 -13.67 -12.80
C GLY A 76 -2.07 -12.31 -13.47
N ASN A 77 -3.16 -11.60 -13.76
CA ASN A 77 -3.15 -10.31 -14.47
C ASN A 77 -3.14 -9.14 -13.49
N ALA A 78 -2.34 -8.11 -13.76
CA ALA A 78 -2.38 -6.89 -12.95
C ALA A 78 -3.72 -6.16 -13.17
N SER A 79 -4.35 -5.73 -12.08
CA SER A 79 -5.52 -4.85 -12.15
C SER A 79 -5.14 -3.45 -12.62
N ILE A 80 -6.13 -2.71 -13.14
CA ILE A 80 -5.93 -1.35 -13.63
C ILE A 80 -6.19 -0.38 -12.48
N TRP A 81 -5.21 0.48 -12.18
CA TRP A 81 -5.38 1.52 -11.17
C TRP A 81 -6.21 2.68 -11.71
N LEU A 82 -7.29 3.04 -11.01
CA LEU A 82 -8.21 4.09 -11.46
C LEU A 82 -8.17 5.33 -10.57
N VAL A 83 -8.30 5.14 -9.26
CA VAL A 83 -8.43 6.26 -8.31
C VAL A 83 -7.62 6.00 -7.05
N THR A 84 -7.05 7.07 -6.51
CA THR A 84 -6.47 7.10 -5.17
C THR A 84 -6.97 8.31 -4.41
N GLU A 85 -7.45 8.04 -3.21
CA GLU A 85 -7.86 9.03 -2.23
C GLU A 85 -7.10 8.76 -0.94
N VAL A 86 -6.30 9.74 -0.50
CA VAL A 86 -5.55 9.65 0.75
C VAL A 86 -6.15 10.64 1.72
N THR A 87 -6.50 10.16 2.90
CA THR A 87 -6.93 10.99 4.04
C THR A 87 -6.12 10.60 5.27
N PRO A 88 -6.09 11.42 6.34
CA PRO A 88 -5.23 11.15 7.50
C PRO A 88 -5.46 9.78 8.17
N THR A 89 -6.69 9.26 8.10
CA THR A 89 -7.10 8.01 8.79
C THR A 89 -7.37 6.84 7.84
N ARG A 90 -7.43 7.10 6.52
CA ARG A 90 -7.71 6.05 5.53
C ARG A 90 -7.11 6.38 4.17
N THR A 91 -6.65 5.35 3.49
CA THR A 91 -6.25 5.39 2.09
C THR A 91 -7.18 4.48 1.29
N ILE A 92 -7.83 5.03 0.26
CA ILE A 92 -8.75 4.32 -0.62
C ILE A 92 -8.11 4.19 -2.00
N LEU A 93 -8.08 2.98 -2.52
CA LEU A 93 -7.62 2.64 -3.86
C LEU A 93 -8.77 1.99 -4.63
N ILE A 94 -9.06 2.53 -5.80
CA ILE A 94 -10.00 1.92 -6.74
C ILE A 94 -9.21 1.26 -7.87
N ALA A 95 -9.42 -0.04 -8.04
CA ALA A 95 -8.80 -0.86 -9.06
C ALA A 95 -9.85 -1.56 -9.92
N GLN A 96 -9.58 -1.80 -11.19
CA GLN A 96 -10.43 -2.61 -12.06
C GLN A 96 -9.77 -3.97 -12.34
N ALA A 97 -10.44 -5.04 -11.93
CA ALA A 97 -10.04 -6.42 -12.16
C ALA A 97 -10.99 -7.06 -13.18
N GLY A 98 -10.61 -7.01 -14.46
CA GLY A 98 -11.46 -7.48 -15.56
C GLY A 98 -12.81 -6.74 -15.56
N PRO A 99 -13.95 -7.45 -15.44
CA PRO A 99 -15.28 -6.83 -15.37
C PRO A 99 -15.66 -6.29 -13.98
N MET A 100 -14.85 -6.51 -12.94
CA MET A 100 -15.17 -6.13 -11.56
C MET A 100 -14.38 -4.90 -11.10
N LEU A 101 -15.07 -3.98 -10.42
CA LEU A 101 -14.45 -2.83 -9.78
C LEU A 101 -14.18 -3.14 -8.30
N LEU A 102 -12.93 -2.96 -7.88
CA LEU A 102 -12.45 -3.21 -6.52
C LEU A 102 -12.30 -1.88 -5.78
N ASN A 103 -12.88 -1.81 -4.60
CA ASN A 103 -12.69 -0.70 -3.67
C ASN A 103 -11.89 -1.19 -2.46
N ILE A 104 -10.61 -0.84 -2.43
CA ILE A 104 -9.65 -1.28 -1.42
C ILE A 104 -9.43 -0.15 -0.44
N THR A 105 -9.70 -0.38 0.85
CA THR A 105 -9.51 0.62 1.90
C THR A 105 -8.46 0.13 2.89
N PHE A 106 -7.40 0.91 3.05
CA PHE A 106 -6.45 0.75 4.12
C PHE A 106 -6.76 1.73 5.24
N LEU A 107 -6.68 1.26 6.47
CA LEU A 107 -6.90 2.05 7.67
C LEU A 107 -5.56 2.34 8.34
N SER A 108 -5.26 3.62 8.55
CA SER A 108 -4.16 4.00 9.44
C SER A 108 -4.69 4.04 10.88
N PRO A 109 -4.03 3.37 11.83
CA PRO A 109 -4.40 3.46 13.24
C PRO A 109 -4.23 4.91 13.71
N VAL A 110 -5.32 5.56 14.12
CA VAL A 110 -5.26 6.85 14.78
C VAL A 110 -4.96 6.61 16.25
N GLU A 111 -3.78 6.99 16.72
CA GLU A 111 -3.52 6.98 18.15
C GLU A 111 -4.36 8.08 18.80
N VAL A 112 -5.22 7.71 19.75
CA VAL A 112 -5.83 8.67 20.66
C VAL A 112 -4.78 9.09 21.70
N CYS A 113 -3.82 9.91 21.31
CA CYS A 113 -3.00 10.62 22.28
C CYS A 113 -3.86 11.71 22.93
N ARG A 114 -4.58 11.33 23.98
CA ARG A 114 -5.28 12.27 24.86
C ARG A 114 -4.22 13.14 25.56
N LEU A 115 -4.14 14.40 25.16
CA LEU A 115 -3.33 15.41 25.86
C LEU A 115 -3.94 15.65 27.25
N TRP A 116 -3.29 15.16 28.30
CA TRP A 116 -3.50 15.65 29.65
C TRP A 116 -2.61 16.89 29.85
N PRO A 117 -2.98 17.89 30.67
CA PRO A 117 -2.22 19.12 30.83
C PRO A 117 -0.77 18.96 31.35
N TRP A 118 -0.33 17.74 31.68
CA TRP A 118 0.95 17.48 32.35
C TRP A 118 1.78 16.31 31.79
N GLY A 119 1.48 15.77 30.61
CA GLY A 119 2.37 14.79 29.97
C GLY A 119 1.69 13.78 29.04
N ILE A 120 2.51 13.18 28.16
CA ILE A 120 2.11 12.13 27.21
C ILE A 120 2.24 10.78 27.91
N LEU A 121 1.12 10.09 28.14
CA LEU A 121 1.12 8.70 28.57
C LEU A 121 0.49 7.83 27.47
N CYS A 122 1.32 7.13 26.69
CA CYS A 122 0.86 6.03 25.85
C CYS A 122 0.94 4.76 26.70
N ARG A 123 -0.19 4.20 27.15
CA ARG A 123 -0.21 2.87 27.76
C ARG A 123 -0.26 1.80 26.66
N GLY A 124 0.72 0.91 26.68
CA GLY A 124 0.66 -0.41 26.03
C GLY A 124 0.02 -1.46 26.95
#